data_AF-A0A941QWC9-F1
#
_entry.id   AF-A0A941QWC9-F1
#
_cell.length_a   1.000
_cell.length_b   1.000
_cell.length_c   1.000
_cell.angle_alpha   90.00
_cell.angle_beta   90.00
_cell.angle_gamma   90.00
#
_symmetry.space_group_name_H-M   'P 1'
#
loop_
_entity.id
_entity.type
_entity.pdbx_description
1 polymer ?
#
loop_
_entity_poly.entity_id
_entity_poly.type
_entity_poly.pdbx_seq_one_letter_code
_entity_poly.pdbx_strand_id
1 'polypeptide(L)' 'MSTINIDNKEFEIEALSESVKAQIISLRSCDQRMLDLQQELAIVQTARNAYANALKAELPDDEAEEE' A
#
# COMPACT_ATOMS: atom_id res chain seq x y z
N MET A 1 17.25 18.02 -21.52
CA MET A 1 16.77 16.68 -21.90
C MET A 1 16.29 16.00 -20.64
N SER A 2 15.01 15.65 -20.55
CA SER A 2 14.47 14.94 -19.39
C SER A 2 14.68 13.45 -19.59
N THR A 3 15.41 12.80 -18.68
CA THR A 3 15.66 11.36 -18.69
C THR A 3 14.79 10.66 -17.64
N ILE A 4 14.40 9.41 -17.93
CA ILE A 4 13.71 8.53 -16.99
C ILE A 4 14.53 7.26 -16.81
N ASN A 5 14.68 6.82 -15.57
CA ASN A 5 15.26 5.51 -15.26
C ASN A 5 14.15 4.47 -15.19
N ILE A 6 14.27 3.41 -15.99
CA ILE A 6 13.40 2.23 -15.98
C ILE A 6 14.33 1.02 -15.89
N ASP A 7 14.17 0.17 -14.86
CA ASP A 7 15.00 -1.03 -14.65
C ASP A 7 16.52 -0.77 -14.71
N ASN A 8 16.99 0.27 -14.02
CA ASN A 8 18.40 0.70 -14.03
C ASN A 8 18.96 1.12 -15.41
N LYS A 9 18.09 1.42 -16.37
CA LYS A 9 18.48 2.00 -17.66
C LYS A 9 17.91 3.39 -17.81
N GLU A 10 18.78 4.31 -18.20
CA GLU A 10 18.42 5.68 -18.50
C GLU A 10 17.90 5.80 -19.93
N PHE A 11 16.71 6.37 -20.06
CA PHE A 11 16.09 6.65 -21.35
C PHE A 11 15.81 8.14 -21.46
N GLU A 12 16.16 8.74 -22.59
CA GLU A 12 15.70 10.08 -22.93
C GLU A 12 14.21 10.04 -23.25
N ILE A 13 13.42 10.83 -22.53
CA ILE A 13 11.96 10.85 -22.72
C ILE A 13 11.61 11.26 -24.15
N GLU A 14 12.36 12.17 -24.75
CA GLU A 14 12.15 12.61 -26.13
C GLU A 14 12.37 11.49 -27.17
N ALA A 15 13.24 10.52 -26.87
CA ALA A 15 13.51 9.37 -27.72
C ALA A 15 12.49 8.23 -27.56
N LEU A 16 11.60 8.29 -26.57
CA LEU A 16 10.56 7.29 -26.34
C LEU A 16 9.33 7.53 -27.23
N SER A 17 8.72 6.43 -27.70
CA SER A 17 7.45 6.50 -28.44
C SER A 17 6.31 7.02 -27.55
N GLU A 18 5.28 7.59 -28.16
CA GLU A 18 4.09 8.05 -27.45
C GLU A 18 3.40 6.90 -26.68
N SER A 19 3.39 5.69 -27.26
CA SER A 19 2.83 4.50 -26.60
C SER A 19 3.58 4.13 -25.31
N VAL A 20 4.90 4.22 -25.30
CA VAL A 20 5.72 3.94 -24.10
C VAL A 20 5.49 5.02 -23.04
N LYS A 21 5.43 6.29 -23.45
CA LYS A 21 5.10 7.40 -22.53
C LYS A 21 3.74 7.22 -21.86
N ALA A 22 2.73 6.82 -22.62
CA ALA A 22 1.39 6.54 -22.10
C ALA A 22 1.42 5.41 -21.05
N GLN A 23 2.13 4.32 -21.34
CA GLN A 23 2.28 3.21 -20.39
C GLN A 23 3.00 3.63 -19.10
N ILE A 24 4.05 4.44 -19.19
CA ILE A 24 4.76 4.98 -18.01
C ILE A 24 3.82 5.83 -17.14
N ILE A 25 2.97 6.65 -17.76
CA ILE A 25 1.99 7.46 -17.03
C ILE A 25 0.97 6.55 -16.32
N SER A 26 0.45 5.54 -17.02
CA SER A 26 -0.45 4.55 -16.42
C SER A 26 0.20 3.82 -15.25
N LEU A 27 1.46 3.40 -15.40
CA LEU A 27 2.21 2.72 -14.35
C LEU A 27 2.34 3.60 -13.10
N ARG A 28 2.76 4.85 -13.27
CA ARG A 28 2.86 5.82 -12.16
C ARG A 28 1.51 6.05 -11.46
N SER A 29 0.42 6.07 -12.24
CA SER A 29 -0.93 6.18 -11.66
C SER A 29 -1.30 4.94 -10.84
N CYS A 30 -0.90 3.74 -11.29
CA CYS A 30 -1.09 2.51 -10.53
C CYS A 30 -0.26 2.52 -9.25
N ASP A 31 1.01 2.92 -9.32
CA ASP A 31 1.92 3.01 -8.17
C ASP A 31 1.37 3.98 -7.11
N GLN A 32 0.91 5.15 -7.53
CA GLN A 32 0.29 6.11 -6.60
C GLN A 32 -0.94 5.49 -5.91
N ARG A 33 -1.79 4.81 -6.67
CA ARG A 33 -2.98 4.16 -6.12
C ARG A 33 -2.62 3.04 -5.13
N MET A 34 -1.55 2.31 -5.40
CA MET A 34 -1.04 1.30 -4.47
C MET A 34 -0.57 1.91 -3.15
N LEU A 35 0.12 3.06 -3.20
CA LEU A 35 0.54 3.77 -1.99
C LEU A 35 -0.67 4.22 -1.16
N ASP A 36 -1.69 4.78 -1.82
CA ASP A 36 -2.92 5.22 -1.15
C ASP A 36 -3.63 4.03 -0.46
N LEU A 37 -3.76 2.90 -1.16
CA LEU A 37 -4.35 1.68 -0.60
C LEU A 37 -3.55 1.12 0.58
N GLN A 38 -2.22 1.19 0.54
CA GLN A 38 -1.38 0.78 1.67
C GLN A 38 -1.62 1.67 2.90
N GLN A 39 -1.81 2.97 2.69
CA GLN A 39 -2.16 3.90 3.78
C GLN A 39 -3.52 3.57 4.38
N GLU A 40 -4.55 3.36 3.56
CA GLU A 40 -5.87 2.95 4.02
C GLU A 40 -5.83 1.63 4.78
N LEU A 41 -5.06 0.66 4.27
CA LEU A 41 -4.88 -0.64 4.92
C LEU A 41 -4.27 -0.48 6.32
N ALA A 42 -3.27 0.38 6.49
CA ALA A 42 -2.65 0.63 7.80
C ALA A 42 -3.64 1.23 8.81
N ILE A 43 -4.53 2.13 8.35
CA ILE A 43 -5.59 2.70 9.19
C ILE A 43 -6.55 1.59 9.65
N VAL A 44 -7.04 0.77 8.71
CA VAL A 44 -7.98 -0.31 9.01
C VAL A 44 -7.34 -1.37 9.91
N GLN A 45 -6.07 -1.71 9.70
CA GLN A 45 -5.34 -2.63 10.57
C GLN A 45 -5.25 -2.11 12.01
N THR A 46 -5.00 -0.82 12.18
CA THR A 46 -4.96 -0.18 13.51
C THR A 46 -6.32 -0.29 14.20
N ALA A 47 -7.40 0.03 13.49
CA ALA A 47 -8.77 -0.08 14.03
C ALA A 47 -9.11 -1.53 14.40
N ARG A 48 -8.80 -2.50 13.51
CA ARG A 48 -9.00 -3.94 13.79
C ARG A 48 -8.29 -4.37 15.07
N ASN A 49 -7.03 -3.95 15.25
CA ASN A 49 -6.26 -4.31 16.44
C ASN A 49 -6.88 -3.70 17.71
N ALA A 50 -7.36 -2.45 17.65
CA ALA A 50 -8.06 -1.82 18.77
C ALA A 50 -9.34 -2.60 19.14
N TYR A 51 -10.17 -2.97 18.16
CA TYR A 51 -11.37 -3.76 18.40
C TYR A 51 -11.04 -5.16 18.95
N ALA A 52 -10.00 -5.82 18.44
CA ALA A 52 -9.58 -7.12 18.95
C ALA A 52 -9.11 -7.04 20.41
N ASN A 53 -8.41 -5.98 20.79
CA ASN A 53 -7.98 -5.76 22.17
C ASN A 53 -9.16 -5.44 23.09
N ALA A 54 -10.11 -4.61 22.64
CA ALA A 54 -11.33 -4.32 23.41
C ALA A 54 -12.14 -5.60 23.65
N LEU A 55 -12.34 -6.41 22.60
CA LEU A 55 -13.05 -7.69 22.72
C LEU A 55 -12.37 -8.62 23.73
N LYS A 56 -11.04 -8.74 23.69
CA LYS A 56 -10.29 -9.55 24.65
C LYS A 56 -10.48 -9.10 26.10
N ALA A 57 -10.62 -7.79 26.34
CA ALA A 57 -10.84 -7.26 27.67
C ALA A 57 -12.29 -7.48 28.18
N GLU A 58 -13.24 -7.69 27.28
CA GLU A 58 -14.65 -7.99 27.61
C GLU A 58 -14.93 -9.48 27.73
N LEU A 59 -14.09 -10.33 27.12
CA LEU A 59 -14.20 -11.77 27.27
C LEU A 59 -13.77 -12.17 28.69
N PRO A 60 -14.52 -13.08 29.34
CA PRO A 60 -14.09 -13.65 30.61
C PRO A 60 -12.75 -14.37 30.42
N ASP A 61 -11.84 -14.23 31.38
CA ASP A 61 -10.64 -15.05 31.41
C ASP A 61 -11.07 -16.52 31.52
N ASP A 62 -10.56 -17.38 30.64
CA ASP A 62 -10.72 -18.84 30.72
C ASP A 62 -10.15 -19.44 32.03
N GLU A 63 -9.59 -18.62 32.93
CA GLU A 63 -9.07 -19.01 34.25
C GLU A 63 -10.10 -18.96 35.39
N ALA A 64 -11.38 -18.64 35.10
CA ALA A 64 -12.45 -18.56 36.12
C ALA A 64 -13.20 -19.89 36.38
N GLU A 65 -12.64 -21.04 36.01
CA GLU A 65 -13.20 -22.37 36.33
C GLU A 65 -12.15 -23.34 36.90
N GLU A 66 -11.39 -22.95 37.93
CA GLU A 66 -10.79 -23.93 38.87
C GLU A 66 -10.79 -23.36 40.31
N GLU A 67 -11.95 -23.40 40.98
CA GLU A 67 -12.06 -23.49 42.46
C GLU A 67 -13.00 -24.63 42.86
#